data_AF-A0A7R9KSD2-F1
#
_entry.id   AF-A0A7R9KSD2-F1
#
_cell.length_a   1.000
_cell.length_b   1.000
_cell.length_c   1.000
_cell.angle_alpha   90.00
_cell.angle_beta   90.00
_cell.angle_gamma   90.00
#
_symmetry.space_group_name_H-M   'P 1'
#
loop_
_entity.id
_entity.type
_entity.pdbx_description
1 polymer ?
#
loop_
_entity_poly.entity_id
_entity_poly.type
_entity_poly.pdbx_seq_one_letter_code
_entity_poly.pdbx_strand_id
1 'polypeptide(L)'
;MAAIRILPAGKYHNPELLKIPNFLHLSPLAIQKHCQALKRFCTKWPAGLDTDEKCDKHFPLQIKTQEFAFSGTSIRWPDYRIVELSIKMCDLPLDSHATDKMKRLLRERYNKKTDTITITASKCPTRKQNYEYAVYLLTAVYFESLKVEEWEDEKTEEDWEKFYWDKSESKKTIVSYMKQIKPELKDEEILNDQRVKSFSESVSRLFDQKEDKSSLNEYKRNVLQILF
;
A
#
# COMPACT_ATOMS: atom_id res chain seq x y z
N MET A 1 -16.56 41.66 -53.65
CA MET A 1 -17.40 40.90 -52.70
C MET A 1 -17.33 41.59 -51.35
N ALA A 2 -18.32 42.44 -51.03
CA ALA A 2 -18.36 43.16 -49.76
C ALA A 2 -18.76 42.18 -48.64
N ALA A 3 -17.88 41.99 -47.66
CA ALA A 3 -18.19 41.23 -46.46
C ALA A 3 -19.29 41.95 -45.68
N ILE A 4 -20.49 41.38 -45.62
CA ILE A 4 -21.58 41.86 -44.80
C ILE A 4 -21.13 41.75 -43.33
N ARG A 5 -20.80 42.88 -42.70
CA ARG A 5 -20.51 42.94 -41.26
C ARG A 5 -21.82 42.75 -40.50
N ILE A 6 -22.07 41.53 -40.03
CA ILE A 6 -23.15 41.26 -39.07
C ILE A 6 -22.68 41.80 -37.71
N LEU A 7 -23.36 42.83 -37.22
CA LEU A 7 -23.13 43.34 -35.87
C LEU A 7 -23.79 42.39 -34.85
N PRO A 8 -23.11 42.05 -33.75
CA PRO A 8 -23.73 41.26 -32.69
C PRO A 8 -24.93 42.01 -32.10
N ALA A 9 -25.95 41.25 -31.69
CA ALA A 9 -27.13 41.80 -31.05
C ALA A 9 -26.76 42.59 -29.78
N GLY A 10 -27.44 43.71 -29.54
CA GLY A 10 -27.19 44.58 -28.39
C GLY A 10 -27.50 43.92 -27.03
N LYS A 11 -27.21 44.62 -25.93
CA LYS A 11 -27.41 44.08 -24.56
C LYS A 11 -28.87 44.04 -24.09
N TYR A 12 -29.72 44.90 -24.64
CA TYR A 12 -31.12 45.01 -24.23
C TYR A 12 -31.94 43.91 -24.90
N HIS A 13 -32.73 43.17 -24.12
CA HIS A 13 -33.60 42.07 -24.58
C HIS A 13 -32.87 40.93 -25.30
N ASN A 14 -31.58 40.70 -24.99
CA ASN A 14 -30.81 39.61 -25.59
C ASN A 14 -30.87 38.35 -24.70
N PRO A 15 -31.61 37.30 -25.11
CA PRO A 15 -31.76 36.08 -24.31
C PRO A 15 -30.46 35.28 -24.21
N GLU A 16 -29.51 35.45 -25.15
CA GLU A 16 -28.23 34.73 -25.09
C GLU A 16 -27.37 35.22 -23.92
N LEU A 17 -27.47 36.50 -23.55
CA LEU A 17 -26.78 37.03 -22.37
C LEU A 17 -27.39 36.53 -21.06
N LEU A 18 -28.66 36.11 -21.05
CA LEU A 18 -29.32 35.54 -19.86
C LEU A 18 -28.91 34.09 -19.59
N LYS A 19 -28.55 33.33 -20.62
CA LYS A 19 -28.13 31.92 -20.49
C LYS A 19 -26.74 31.77 -19.87
N ILE A 20 -25.90 32.79 -20.00
CA ILE A 20 -24.51 32.74 -19.56
C ILE A 20 -24.46 32.82 -18.02
N PRO A 21 -23.85 31.85 -17.32
CA PRO A 21 -23.56 31.98 -15.90
C PRO A 21 -22.48 33.06 -15.74
N ASN A 22 -22.90 34.28 -15.41
CA ASN A 22 -21.99 35.41 -15.31
C ASN A 22 -21.22 35.39 -13.98
N PHE A 23 -20.00 35.91 -14.02
CA PHE A 23 -19.09 35.99 -12.86
C PHE A 23 -18.90 37.44 -12.39
N LEU A 24 -19.85 38.33 -12.68
CA LEU A 24 -19.73 39.77 -12.36
C LEU A 24 -19.61 40.01 -10.84
N HIS A 25 -20.23 39.13 -10.04
CA HIS A 25 -20.15 39.13 -8.58
C HIS A 25 -18.82 38.56 -8.05
N LEU A 26 -18.05 37.85 -8.87
CA LEU A 26 -16.73 37.27 -8.55
C LEU A 26 -15.59 38.08 -9.20
N SER A 27 -15.71 39.41 -9.20
CA SER A 27 -14.61 40.28 -9.65
C SER A 27 -13.39 40.19 -8.70
N PRO A 28 -12.15 40.41 -9.17
CA PRO A 28 -10.95 40.30 -8.33
C PRO A 28 -11.00 41.18 -7.07
N LEU A 29 -11.54 42.39 -7.17
CA LEU A 29 -11.71 43.30 -6.02
C LEU A 29 -12.73 42.76 -5.00
N ALA A 30 -13.81 42.12 -5.47
CA ALA A 30 -14.77 41.46 -4.60
C ALA A 30 -14.15 40.25 -3.89
N ILE A 31 -13.42 39.41 -4.63
CA ILE A 31 -12.73 38.23 -4.08
C ILE A 31 -11.74 38.65 -2.98
N GLN A 32 -10.93 39.68 -3.21
CA GLN A 32 -9.98 40.18 -2.20
C GLN A 32 -10.68 40.61 -0.90
N LYS A 33 -11.78 41.36 -1.02
CA LYS A 33 -12.60 41.78 0.14
C LYS A 33 -13.22 40.58 0.86
N HIS A 34 -13.79 39.63 0.10
CA HIS A 34 -14.38 38.41 0.66
C HIS A 34 -13.32 37.57 1.40
N CYS A 35 -12.16 37.30 0.77
CA CYS A 35 -11.07 36.57 1.40
C CYS A 35 -10.55 37.27 2.65
N GLN A 36 -10.45 38.61 2.66
CA GLN A 36 -10.04 39.36 3.84
C GLN A 36 -11.02 39.19 5.01
N ALA A 37 -12.32 39.19 4.74
CA ALA A 37 -13.34 38.91 5.75
C ALA A 37 -13.31 37.44 6.23
N LEU A 38 -12.98 36.50 5.34
CA LEU A 38 -12.92 35.07 5.66
C LEU A 38 -11.66 34.66 6.45
N LYS A 39 -10.56 35.42 6.37
CA LYS A 39 -9.29 35.11 7.06
C LYS A 39 -9.44 34.86 8.56
N ARG A 40 -10.42 35.49 9.22
CA ARG A 40 -10.70 35.28 10.66
C ARG A 40 -11.15 33.87 11.02
N PHE A 41 -11.68 33.12 10.05
CA PHE A 41 -12.14 31.73 10.23
C PHE A 41 -11.05 30.70 9.91
N CYS A 42 -9.96 31.12 9.24
CA CYS A 42 -8.88 30.22 8.87
C CYS A 42 -7.88 30.07 10.03
N THR A 43 -7.34 28.86 10.18
CA THR A 43 -6.23 28.58 11.07
C THR A 43 -4.93 28.44 10.27
N LYS A 44 -3.78 28.73 10.90
CA LYS A 44 -2.48 28.54 10.27
C LYS A 44 -2.15 27.04 10.19
N TRP A 45 -1.58 26.62 9.08
CA TRP A 45 -1.00 25.28 8.95
C TRP A 45 0.19 25.12 9.91
N PRO A 46 0.36 23.97 10.58
CA PRO A 46 1.49 23.72 11.47
C PRO A 46 2.83 23.73 10.72
N ALA A 47 3.76 24.60 11.15
CA ALA A 47 5.09 24.77 10.54
C ALA A 47 6.03 23.55 10.69
N GLY A 48 5.65 22.55 11.49
CA GLY A 48 6.42 21.30 11.58
C GLY A 48 6.17 20.35 10.40
N LEU A 49 5.06 20.55 9.67
CA LEU A 49 4.56 19.66 8.63
C LEU A 49 4.72 20.29 7.24
N ASP A 50 5.93 20.74 6.94
CA ASP A 50 6.24 21.39 5.66
C ASP A 50 6.44 20.38 4.51
N THR A 51 6.79 19.13 4.82
CA THR A 51 7.08 18.08 3.83
C THR A 51 6.22 16.85 4.08
N ASP A 52 5.81 16.19 2.99
CA ASP A 52 4.97 14.99 3.04
C ASP A 52 5.62 13.85 3.85
N GLU A 53 6.95 13.73 3.81
CA GLU A 53 7.69 12.73 4.61
C GLU A 53 7.51 12.94 6.12
N LYS A 54 7.46 14.21 6.58
CA LYS A 54 7.21 14.52 7.99
C LYS A 54 5.76 14.23 8.35
N CYS A 55 4.82 14.51 7.43
CA CYS A 55 3.42 14.16 7.60
C CYS A 55 3.24 12.65 7.78
N ASP A 56 3.82 11.85 6.88
CA ASP A 56 3.75 10.38 6.95
C ASP A 56 4.37 9.84 8.25
N LYS A 57 5.51 10.39 8.68
CA LYS A 57 6.18 9.96 9.91
C LYS A 57 5.35 10.20 11.17
N HIS A 58 4.66 11.34 11.25
CA HIS A 58 3.86 11.70 12.43
C HIS A 58 2.42 11.18 12.36
N PHE A 59 1.88 11.06 11.14
CA PHE A 59 0.50 10.71 10.85
C PHE A 59 0.45 9.67 9.71
N PRO A 60 0.83 8.41 9.99
CA PRO A 60 0.90 7.36 8.97
C PRO A 60 -0.48 6.89 8.46
N LEU A 61 -1.54 7.20 9.19
CA LEU A 61 -2.91 6.84 8.86
C LEU A 61 -3.56 7.89 7.95
N GLN A 62 -3.96 7.48 6.75
CA GLN A 62 -4.68 8.32 5.81
C GLN A 62 -6.14 7.89 5.71
N ILE A 63 -7.05 8.86 5.79
CA ILE A 63 -8.50 8.64 5.70
C ILE A 63 -9.00 9.44 4.50
N LYS A 64 -9.61 8.75 3.55
CA LYS A 64 -10.15 9.36 2.34
C LYS A 64 -11.67 9.25 2.34
N THR A 65 -12.30 10.41 2.19
CA THR A 65 -13.76 10.58 2.13
C THR A 65 -14.11 11.47 0.96
N GLN A 66 -15.26 11.22 0.33
CA GLN A 66 -15.71 11.97 -0.84
C GLN A 66 -17.00 12.73 -0.54
N GLU A 67 -17.05 13.99 -0.98
CA GLU A 67 -18.23 14.85 -0.87
C GLU A 67 -18.70 15.27 -2.25
N PHE A 68 -20.02 15.26 -2.45
CA PHE A 68 -20.64 15.50 -3.73
C PHE A 68 -21.61 16.66 -3.62
N ALA A 69 -21.50 17.63 -4.51
CA ALA A 69 -22.38 18.80 -4.59
C ALA A 69 -23.13 18.77 -5.92
N PHE A 70 -24.47 18.74 -5.85
CA PHE A 70 -25.36 18.69 -7.02
C PHE A 70 -26.37 19.83 -6.99
N SER A 71 -26.75 20.32 -8.17
CA SER A 71 -27.88 21.23 -8.32
C SER A 71 -29.19 20.43 -8.37
N GLY A 72 -29.77 20.14 -7.20
CA GLY A 72 -31.01 19.36 -7.09
C GLY A 72 -31.70 19.56 -5.74
N THR A 73 -32.88 18.97 -5.59
CA THR A 73 -33.67 19.07 -4.34
C THR A 73 -33.16 18.13 -3.26
N SER A 74 -32.56 16.99 -3.63
CA SER A 74 -31.97 16.03 -2.71
C SER A 74 -30.46 16.25 -2.57
N ILE A 75 -30.00 16.33 -1.32
CA ILE A 75 -28.58 16.35 -0.96
C ILE A 75 -27.99 14.94 -0.77
N ARG A 76 -28.81 13.89 -0.84
CA ARG A 76 -28.41 12.53 -0.50
C ARG A 76 -27.74 11.85 -1.68
N TRP A 77 -26.52 11.36 -1.47
CA TRP A 77 -25.82 10.51 -2.43
C TRP A 77 -25.33 9.22 -1.72
N PRO A 78 -25.56 8.03 -2.30
CA PRO A 78 -25.22 6.77 -1.64
C PRO A 78 -23.72 6.61 -1.37
N ASP A 79 -22.85 7.11 -2.25
CA ASP A 79 -21.39 6.90 -2.13
C ASP A 79 -20.72 7.81 -1.10
N TYR A 80 -21.41 8.84 -0.63
CA TYR A 80 -20.91 9.75 0.43
C TYR A 80 -20.50 9.00 1.71
N ARG A 81 -21.10 7.83 1.96
CA ARG A 81 -20.87 7.00 3.14
C ARG A 81 -19.57 6.21 3.10
N ILE A 82 -18.95 6.06 1.92
CA ILE A 82 -17.77 5.22 1.73
C ILE A 82 -16.57 5.88 2.39
N VAL A 83 -15.84 5.10 3.19
CA VAL A 83 -14.60 5.51 3.84
C VAL A 83 -13.49 4.56 3.39
N GLU A 84 -12.38 5.14 2.94
CA GLU A 84 -11.16 4.41 2.60
C GLU A 84 -10.09 4.77 3.62
N LEU A 85 -9.56 3.76 4.30
CA LEU A 85 -8.47 3.88 5.27
C LEU A 85 -7.21 3.28 4.65
N SER A 86 -6.12 4.03 4.67
CA SER A 86 -4.83 3.61 4.13
C SER A 86 -3.71 3.80 5.14
N ILE A 87 -2.83 2.80 5.27
CA ILE A 87 -1.67 2.82 6.16
C ILE A 87 -0.52 1.99 5.55
N LYS A 88 0.73 2.41 5.72
CA LYS A 88 1.88 1.59 5.32
C LYS A 88 2.18 0.52 6.37
N MET A 89 2.62 -0.65 5.92
CA MET A 89 2.89 -1.75 6.84
C MET A 89 4.13 -1.48 7.70
N CYS A 90 5.15 -0.81 7.12
CA CYS A 90 6.35 -0.37 7.84
C CYS A 90 6.08 0.52 9.06
N ASP A 91 4.97 1.26 9.08
CA ASP A 91 4.66 2.19 10.16
C ASP A 91 3.99 1.49 11.36
N LEU A 92 3.59 0.22 11.21
CA LEU A 92 3.02 -0.59 12.27
C LEU A 92 4.12 -1.37 13.00
N PRO A 93 4.12 -1.39 14.35
CA PRO A 93 5.10 -2.16 15.13
C PRO A 93 4.77 -3.66 15.10
N LEU A 94 5.10 -4.34 14.00
CA LEU A 94 4.81 -5.75 13.76
C LEU A 94 6.08 -6.59 13.75
N ASP A 95 6.01 -7.81 14.29
CA ASP A 95 7.06 -8.83 14.17
C ASP A 95 7.03 -9.54 12.80
N SER A 96 8.09 -10.25 12.45
CA SER A 96 8.20 -11.10 11.25
C SER A 96 7.04 -12.10 11.11
N HIS A 97 6.61 -12.72 12.21
CA HIS A 97 5.43 -13.58 12.25
C HIS A 97 4.14 -12.80 11.97
N ALA A 98 3.91 -11.72 12.73
CA ALA A 98 2.70 -10.91 12.62
C ALA A 98 2.57 -10.22 11.26
N THR A 99 3.69 -9.84 10.64
CA THR A 99 3.69 -9.28 9.28
C THR A 99 3.27 -10.31 8.23
N ASP A 100 3.81 -11.53 8.27
CA ASP A 100 3.39 -12.61 7.36
C ASP A 100 1.91 -12.96 7.57
N LYS A 101 1.49 -13.15 8.82
CA LYS A 101 0.08 -13.45 9.15
C LYS A 101 -0.86 -12.33 8.71
N MET A 102 -0.51 -11.07 8.94
CA MET A 102 -1.33 -9.93 8.54
C MET A 102 -1.48 -9.80 7.02
N LYS A 103 -0.42 -10.06 6.24
CA LYS A 103 -0.51 -10.09 4.77
C LYS A 103 -1.49 -11.16 4.29
N ARG A 104 -1.49 -12.35 4.92
CA ARG A 104 -2.42 -13.45 4.59
C ARG A 104 -3.87 -13.12 4.94
N LEU A 105 -4.11 -12.44 6.06
CA LEU A 105 -5.45 -12.01 6.46
C LEU A 105 -6.01 -10.94 5.53
N LEU A 106 -5.17 -9.97 5.12
CA LEU A 106 -5.59 -8.85 4.29
C LEU A 106 -5.78 -9.21 2.81
N ARG A 107 -5.04 -10.21 2.30
CA ARG A 107 -5.11 -10.68 0.90
C ARG A 107 -5.05 -9.52 -0.10
N GLU A 108 -6.13 -9.30 -0.85
CA GLU A 108 -6.27 -8.26 -1.87
C GLU A 108 -6.19 -6.84 -1.34
N ARG A 109 -6.41 -6.64 -0.03
CA ARG A 109 -6.35 -5.33 0.62
C ARG A 109 -4.94 -4.81 0.84
N TYR A 110 -3.93 -5.67 0.69
CA TYR A 110 -2.53 -5.31 0.83
C TYR A 110 -1.85 -5.25 -0.55
N ASN A 111 -1.21 -4.12 -0.85
CA ASN A 111 -0.46 -3.94 -2.09
C ASN A 111 1.04 -4.16 -1.86
N LYS A 112 1.57 -5.28 -2.39
CA LYS A 112 2.99 -5.66 -2.30
C LYS A 112 3.97 -4.63 -2.88
N LYS A 113 3.54 -3.79 -3.84
CA LYS A 113 4.43 -2.84 -4.52
C LYS A 113 4.64 -1.55 -3.71
N THR A 114 3.59 -1.08 -3.05
CA THR A 114 3.59 0.18 -2.31
C THR A 114 3.68 -0.02 -0.80
N ASP A 115 3.61 -1.27 -0.33
CA ASP A 115 3.55 -1.65 1.08
C ASP A 115 2.38 -1.00 1.83
N THR A 116 1.28 -0.74 1.12
CA THR A 116 0.10 -0.06 1.67
C THR A 116 -1.06 -1.03 1.86
N ILE A 117 -1.67 -0.94 3.04
CA ILE A 117 -2.91 -1.61 3.40
C ILE A 117 -4.06 -0.64 3.13
N THR A 118 -5.06 -1.08 2.36
CA THR A 118 -6.24 -0.29 2.05
C THR A 118 -7.51 -1.01 2.51
N ILE A 119 -8.22 -0.41 3.47
CA ILE A 119 -9.48 -0.93 4.00
C ILE A 119 -10.61 0.00 3.54
N THR A 120 -11.49 -0.52 2.71
CA THR A 120 -12.71 0.18 2.28
C THR A 120 -13.93 -0.28 3.08
N ALA A 121 -14.68 0.67 3.64
CA ALA A 121 -15.88 0.44 4.41
C ALA A 121 -17.08 1.19 3.81
N SER A 122 -18.11 0.43 3.40
CA SER A 122 -19.32 0.95 2.74
C SER A 122 -20.63 0.34 3.27
N LYS A 123 -20.54 -0.52 4.29
CA LYS A 123 -21.65 -1.35 4.80
C LYS A 123 -22.68 -0.54 5.59
N CYS A 124 -22.24 0.44 6.37
CA CYS A 124 -23.11 1.19 7.26
C CYS A 124 -23.73 2.40 6.55
N PRO A 125 -24.93 2.86 6.95
CA PRO A 125 -25.59 4.02 6.35
C PRO A 125 -24.83 5.32 6.54
N THR A 126 -24.18 5.52 7.70
CA THR A 126 -23.48 6.77 8.01
C THR A 126 -21.97 6.64 7.83
N ARG A 127 -21.33 7.73 7.40
CA ARG A 127 -19.88 7.82 7.26
C ARG A 127 -19.16 7.55 8.59
N LYS A 128 -19.69 8.08 9.69
CA LYS A 128 -19.11 7.88 11.03
C LYS A 128 -19.02 6.40 11.40
N GLN A 129 -20.08 5.63 11.17
CA GLN A 129 -20.09 4.20 11.41
C GLN A 129 -19.10 3.45 10.51
N ASN A 130 -19.00 3.80 9.22
CA ASN A 130 -18.02 3.18 8.32
C ASN A 130 -16.58 3.51 8.73
N TYR A 131 -16.33 4.72 9.24
CA TYR A 131 -15.02 5.10 9.79
C TYR A 131 -14.68 4.28 11.03
N GLU A 132 -15.57 4.23 12.02
CA GLU A 132 -15.39 3.43 13.24
C GLU A 132 -15.20 1.94 12.91
N TYR A 133 -15.95 1.43 11.94
CA TYR A 133 -15.80 0.06 11.47
C TYR A 133 -14.46 -0.19 10.77
N ALA A 134 -13.97 0.73 9.95
CA ALA A 134 -12.65 0.61 9.32
C ALA A 134 -11.53 0.58 10.36
N VAL A 135 -11.61 1.43 11.39
CA VAL A 135 -10.67 1.44 12.52
C VAL A 135 -10.75 0.15 13.32
N TYR A 136 -11.97 -0.35 13.58
CA TYR A 136 -12.18 -1.63 14.24
C TYR A 136 -11.54 -2.78 13.45
N LEU A 137 -11.74 -2.84 12.13
CA LEU A 137 -11.15 -3.87 11.28
C LEU A 137 -9.61 -3.84 11.32
N LEU A 138 -9.01 -2.66 11.23
CA LEU A 138 -7.56 -2.51 11.35
C LEU A 138 -7.07 -3.05 12.70
N THR A 139 -7.74 -2.64 13.77
CA THR A 139 -7.43 -3.06 15.14
C THR A 139 -7.57 -4.57 15.33
N ALA A 140 -8.64 -5.16 14.82
CA ALA A 140 -8.88 -6.59 14.90
C ALA A 140 -7.81 -7.38 14.14
N VAL A 141 -7.49 -7.00 12.91
CA VAL A 141 -6.44 -7.66 12.12
C VAL A 141 -5.08 -7.55 12.79
N TYR A 142 -4.77 -6.40 13.39
CA TYR A 142 -3.52 -6.19 14.12
C TYR A 142 -3.39 -7.12 15.34
N PHE A 143 -4.44 -7.25 16.16
CA PHE A 143 -4.39 -8.14 17.32
C PHE A 143 -4.44 -9.62 16.95
N GLU A 144 -5.19 -9.99 15.92
CA GLU A 144 -5.23 -11.37 15.44
C GLU A 144 -3.92 -11.79 14.76
N SER A 145 -3.18 -10.86 14.16
CA SER A 145 -1.87 -11.17 13.59
C SER A 145 -0.79 -11.42 14.64
N LEU A 146 -0.94 -10.85 15.84
CA LEU A 146 -0.01 -11.07 16.97
C LEU A 146 -0.21 -12.40 17.68
N LYS A 147 -1.41 -13.00 17.60
CA LYS A 147 -1.70 -14.30 18.22
C LYS A 147 -1.06 -15.40 17.39
N VAL A 148 -0.54 -16.43 18.07
CA VAL A 148 -0.07 -17.67 17.45
C VAL A 148 -1.06 -18.76 17.79
N GLU A 149 -1.65 -19.38 16.77
CA GLU A 149 -2.60 -20.47 16.92
C GLU A 149 -1.93 -21.83 16.62
N GLU A 150 -2.45 -22.92 17.19
CA GLU A 150 -1.85 -24.27 17.06
C GLU A 150 -1.73 -24.75 15.60
N TRP A 151 -2.69 -24.39 14.76
CA TRP A 151 -2.70 -24.77 13.34
C TRP A 151 -1.63 -24.05 12.50
N GLU A 152 -0.98 -23.03 13.04
CA GLU A 152 0.10 -22.33 12.32
C GLU A 152 1.37 -23.18 12.17
N ASP A 153 1.52 -24.20 13.04
CA ASP A 153 2.60 -25.18 12.94
C ASP A 153 2.40 -26.18 11.79
N GLU A 154 1.17 -26.33 11.28
CA GLU A 154 0.82 -27.20 10.15
C GLU A 154 1.19 -26.59 8.78
N LYS A 155 1.82 -25.41 8.78
CA LYS A 155 2.20 -24.67 7.56
C LYS A 155 3.13 -25.47 6.65
N THR A 156 2.67 -25.70 5.42
CA THR A 156 3.42 -26.46 4.41
C THR A 156 4.42 -25.58 3.64
N GLU A 157 5.29 -26.20 2.83
CA GLU A 157 6.29 -25.48 2.01
C GLU A 157 5.62 -24.57 0.96
N GLU A 158 4.47 -24.96 0.43
CA GLU A 158 3.69 -24.17 -0.54
C GLU A 158 3.16 -22.86 0.08
N ASP A 159 2.98 -22.84 1.39
CA ASP A 159 2.47 -21.69 2.13
C ASP A 159 3.57 -20.69 2.49
N TRP A 160 4.82 -20.90 2.10
CA TRP A 160 5.92 -20.01 2.48
C TRP A 160 5.95 -18.73 1.63
N GLU A 161 5.96 -17.55 2.27
CA GLU A 161 6.13 -16.26 1.57
C GLU A 161 7.58 -16.06 1.10
N LYS A 162 8.53 -16.60 1.88
CA LYS A 162 9.97 -16.57 1.61
C LYS A 162 10.52 -17.98 1.74
N PHE A 163 11.55 -18.27 0.97
CA PHE A 163 12.19 -19.58 1.02
C PHE A 163 12.98 -19.76 2.32
N TYR A 164 12.61 -20.75 3.12
CA TYR A 164 13.34 -21.12 4.34
C TYR A 164 14.30 -22.27 4.07
N TRP A 165 15.58 -21.95 3.88
CA TRP A 165 16.64 -22.93 3.65
C TRP A 165 16.65 -24.06 4.69
N ASP A 166 16.42 -23.73 5.96
CA ASP A 166 16.54 -24.69 7.07
C ASP A 166 15.58 -25.86 7.04
N LYS A 167 14.39 -25.64 6.48
CA LYS A 167 13.34 -26.65 6.37
C LYS A 167 13.28 -27.28 4.97
N SER A 168 14.06 -26.77 4.02
CA SER A 168 14.02 -27.15 2.60
C SER A 168 14.54 -28.56 2.31
N GLU A 169 14.03 -29.15 1.22
CA GLU A 169 14.58 -30.39 0.66
C GLU A 169 16.02 -30.22 0.12
N SER A 170 16.37 -29.03 -0.37
CA SER A 170 17.71 -28.74 -0.88
C SER A 170 18.79 -28.95 0.18
N LYS A 171 18.52 -28.57 1.43
CA LYS A 171 19.41 -28.83 2.58
C LYS A 171 19.57 -30.33 2.82
N LYS A 172 18.47 -31.10 2.81
CA LYS A 172 18.50 -32.57 3.01
C LYS A 172 19.35 -33.25 1.94
N THR A 173 19.21 -32.82 0.68
CA THR A 173 19.95 -33.36 -0.47
C THR A 173 21.45 -33.05 -0.40
N ILE A 174 21.85 -31.85 0.02
CA ILE A 174 23.28 -31.53 0.17
C ILE A 174 23.90 -32.26 1.35
N VAL A 175 23.19 -32.35 2.48
CA VAL A 175 23.70 -33.09 3.64
C VAL A 175 23.86 -34.57 3.30
N SER A 176 22.93 -35.18 2.57
CA SER A 176 23.06 -36.58 2.13
C SER A 176 24.22 -36.78 1.15
N TYR A 177 24.40 -35.87 0.19
CA TYR A 177 25.53 -35.89 -0.74
C TYR A 177 26.89 -35.73 -0.04
N MET A 178 27.03 -34.78 0.88
CA MET A 178 28.27 -34.56 1.62
C MET A 178 28.64 -35.75 2.50
N LYS A 179 27.65 -36.41 3.12
CA LYS A 179 27.84 -37.65 3.88
C LYS A 179 28.29 -38.82 2.99
N GLN A 180 27.86 -38.88 1.73
CA GLN A 180 28.34 -39.90 0.79
C GLN A 180 29.83 -39.71 0.43
N ILE A 181 30.29 -38.47 0.29
CA ILE A 181 31.71 -38.19 -0.01
C ILE A 181 32.57 -38.37 1.25
N LYS A 182 32.09 -37.92 2.41
CA LYS A 182 32.81 -37.98 3.68
C LYS A 182 31.87 -38.42 4.81
N PRO A 183 31.89 -39.72 5.20
CA PRO A 183 30.96 -40.25 6.18
C PRO A 183 31.23 -39.80 7.63
N GLU A 184 32.39 -39.23 7.93
CA GLU A 184 32.80 -38.82 9.28
C GLU A 184 32.33 -37.42 9.70
N LEU A 185 31.81 -36.60 8.77
CA LEU A 185 31.42 -35.22 9.07
C LEU A 185 30.07 -35.14 9.78
N LYS A 186 30.02 -34.30 10.82
CA LYS A 186 28.78 -33.92 11.49
C LYS A 186 28.00 -32.89 10.65
N ASP A 187 26.68 -32.91 10.79
CA ASP A 187 25.78 -32.02 10.04
C ASP A 187 26.11 -30.53 10.25
N GLU A 188 26.50 -30.16 11.47
CA GLU A 188 26.89 -28.79 11.84
C GLU A 188 28.18 -28.32 11.16
N GLU A 189 29.14 -29.22 10.91
CA GLU A 189 30.39 -28.91 10.22
C GLU A 189 30.16 -28.71 8.72
N ILE A 190 29.24 -29.50 8.13
CA ILE A 190 28.82 -29.37 6.73
C ILE A 190 28.10 -28.04 6.50
N LEU A 191 27.17 -27.67 7.40
CA LEU A 191 26.42 -26.41 7.33
C LEU A 191 27.30 -25.18 7.56
N ASN A 192 28.40 -25.32 8.29
CA ASN A 192 29.33 -24.22 8.53
C ASN A 192 30.32 -23.97 7.39
N ASP A 193 30.48 -24.90 6.47
CA ASP A 193 31.34 -24.75 5.29
C ASP A 193 30.89 -23.55 4.45
N GLN A 194 31.86 -22.70 4.09
CA GLN A 194 31.64 -21.49 3.31
C GLN A 194 31.00 -21.80 1.94
N ARG A 195 31.28 -22.98 1.38
CA ARG A 195 30.71 -23.43 0.10
C ARG A 195 29.21 -23.68 0.21
N VAL A 196 28.79 -24.32 1.30
CA VAL A 196 27.37 -24.63 1.58
C VAL A 196 26.60 -23.36 1.92
N LYS A 197 27.20 -22.40 2.64
CA LYS A 197 26.62 -21.09 2.89
C LYS A 197 26.38 -20.30 1.60
N SER A 198 27.40 -20.20 0.75
CA SER A 198 27.30 -19.52 -0.56
C SER A 198 26.22 -20.16 -1.44
N PHE A 199 26.10 -21.49 -1.41
CA PHE A 199 25.03 -22.20 -2.08
C PHE A 199 23.66 -21.85 -1.52
N SER A 200 23.48 -21.90 -0.19
CA SER A 200 22.21 -21.59 0.46
C SER A 200 21.71 -20.19 0.12
N GLU A 201 22.62 -19.20 0.10
CA GLU A 201 22.30 -17.82 -0.30
C GLU A 201 21.86 -17.75 -1.77
N SER A 202 22.55 -18.45 -2.67
CA SER A 202 22.16 -18.47 -4.09
C SER A 202 20.82 -19.14 -4.34
N VAL A 203 20.47 -20.18 -3.57
CA VAL A 203 19.18 -20.85 -3.65
C VAL A 203 18.07 -19.96 -3.11
N SER A 204 18.24 -19.39 -1.91
CA SER A 204 17.26 -18.46 -1.35
C SER A 204 17.02 -17.27 -2.28
N ARG A 205 18.08 -16.75 -2.90
CA ARG A 205 17.97 -15.66 -3.89
C ARG A 205 17.16 -16.08 -5.13
N LEU A 206 17.35 -17.30 -5.62
CA LEU A 206 16.60 -17.81 -6.78
C LEU A 206 15.11 -17.95 -6.48
N PHE A 207 14.73 -18.40 -5.29
CA PHE A 207 13.33 -18.58 -4.92
C PHE A 207 12.64 -17.27 -4.51
N ASP A 208 13.33 -16.37 -3.82
CA ASP A 208 12.76 -15.11 -3.33
C ASP A 208 12.70 -14.02 -4.41
N GLN A 209 13.68 -14.00 -5.33
CA GLN A 209 13.74 -13.06 -6.45
C GLN A 209 13.21 -13.70 -7.73
N LYS A 210 13.02 -12.90 -8.78
CA LYS A 210 12.72 -13.47 -10.10
C LYS A 210 13.95 -14.17 -10.66
N GLU A 211 13.73 -15.26 -11.40
CA GLU A 211 14.79 -15.97 -12.09
C GLU A 211 15.44 -15.08 -13.16
N ASP A 212 16.69 -14.71 -12.92
CA ASP A 212 17.52 -13.92 -13.82
C ASP A 212 18.71 -14.76 -14.30
N LYS A 213 19.26 -14.43 -15.47
CA LYS A 213 20.48 -15.11 -15.98
C LYS A 213 21.65 -15.00 -15.00
N SER A 214 21.73 -13.91 -14.23
CA SER A 214 22.79 -13.72 -13.23
C SER A 214 22.63 -14.69 -12.07
N SER A 215 21.42 -14.81 -11.50
CA SER A 215 21.18 -15.69 -10.36
C SER A 215 21.37 -17.17 -10.73
N LEU A 216 20.97 -17.57 -11.94
CA LEU A 216 21.24 -18.92 -12.46
C LEU A 216 22.74 -19.21 -12.63
N ASN A 217 23.51 -18.23 -13.10
CA ASN A 217 24.96 -18.38 -13.25
C ASN A 217 25.69 -18.44 -11.89
N GLU A 218 25.24 -17.68 -10.90
CA GLU A 218 25.75 -17.75 -9.52
C GLU A 218 25.49 -19.12 -8.91
N TYR A 219 24.24 -19.60 -9.00
CA TYR A 219 23.87 -20.95 -8.56
C TYR A 219 24.73 -22.03 -9.22
N LYS A 220 24.90 -21.97 -10.55
CA LYS A 220 25.75 -22.91 -11.29
C LYS A 220 27.19 -22.94 -10.77
N ARG A 221 27.79 -21.78 -10.50
CA ARG A 221 29.16 -21.69 -9.97
C ARG A 221 29.26 -22.31 -8.58
N ASN A 222 28.30 -22.02 -7.71
CA ASN A 222 28.27 -22.54 -6.34
C ASN A 222 28.07 -24.06 -6.30
N VAL A 223 27.21 -24.59 -7.17
CA VAL A 223 27.04 -26.05 -7.34
C VAL A 223 28.35 -26.69 -7.81
N LEU A 224 29.03 -26.11 -8.81
CA LEU A 224 30.28 -26.66 -9.32
C LEU A 224 31.38 -26.71 -8.24
N GLN A 225 31.47 -25.70 -7.37
CA GLN A 225 32.41 -25.68 -6.24
C GLN A 225 32.08 -26.69 -5.13
N ILE A 226 30.83 -27.15 -5.06
CA ILE A 226 30.40 -28.19 -4.12
C ILE A 226 30.69 -29.58 -4.68
N LEU A 227 30.47 -29.78 -5.98
CA LEU A 227 30.62 -31.07 -6.64
C LEU A 227 32.08 -31.41 -7.01
N PHE A 228 32.92 -30.41 -7.28
CA PHE A 228 34.32 -30.54 -7.71
C PHE A 228 35.25 -29.72 -6.81
#